data_AF-A0A5C5XGV5-F1
#
_entry.id   AF-A0A5C5XGV5-F1
#
_cell.length_a   1.000
_cell.length_b   1.000
_cell.length_c   1.000
_cell.angle_alpha   90.00
_cell.angle_beta   90.00
_cell.angle_gamma   90.00
#
_symmetry.space_group_name_H-M   'P 1'
#
loop_
_entity.id
_entity.type
_entity.pdbx_description
1 polymer ?
#
loop_
_entity_poly.entity_id
_entity_poly.type
_entity_poly.pdbx_seq_one_letter_code
_entity_poly.pdbx_strand_id
1 'polypeptide(L)' 'MSIDVEELKSLSSVEKIELIGILWDDLDPQSIPISESTINEATRRYEELSESGRSVEESTMWDRLDKKLQKDI' A
#
# COMPACT_ATOMS: atom_id res chain seq x y z
N MET A 1 -13.94 -12.11 16.43
CA MET A 1 -13.60 -13.36 15.73
C MET A 1 -12.08 -13.49 15.77
N SER A 2 -11.56 -14.65 16.17
CA SER A 2 -10.11 -14.92 16.17
C SER A 2 -9.75 -15.49 14.80
N ILE A 3 -8.88 -14.81 14.07
CA ILE A 3 -8.33 -15.36 12.82
C ILE A 3 -7.30 -16.44 13.22
N ASP A 4 -7.45 -17.65 12.66
CA ASP A 4 -6.45 -18.69 12.80
C ASP A 4 -5.28 -18.43 11.82
N VAL A 5 -4.14 -18.06 12.39
CA VAL A 5 -2.94 -17.73 11.62
C VAL A 5 -2.31 -18.97 10.98
N GLU A 6 -2.49 -20.15 11.56
CA GLU A 6 -1.96 -21.40 10.98
C GLU A 6 -2.76 -21.82 9.75
N GLU A 7 -4.07 -21.59 9.77
CA GLU A 7 -4.94 -21.80 8.61
C GLU A 7 -4.55 -20.86 7.45
N LEU A 8 -4.30 -19.58 7.73
CA LEU A 8 -3.81 -18.61 6.74
C LEU A 8 -2.45 -19.00 6.13
N LYS A 9 -1.54 -19.56 6.92
CA LYS A 9 -0.23 -20.00 6.43
C LYS A 9 -0.35 -21.16 5.45
N SER A 10 -1.35 -22.04 5.64
CA SER A 10 -1.58 -23.23 4.81
C SER A 10 -2.11 -22.92 3.40
N LEU A 11 -2.65 -21.71 3.19
CA LEU A 11 -3.16 -21.27 1.89
C LEU A 11 -2.07 -21.26 0.82
N SER A 12 -2.45 -21.62 -0.41
CA SER A 12 -1.59 -21.47 -1.58
C SER A 12 -1.33 -19.99 -1.88
N SER A 13 -0.28 -19.71 -2.67
CA SER A 13 0.04 -18.34 -3.06
C SER A 13 -1.10 -17.65 -3.82
N VAL A 14 -1.89 -18.41 -4.59
CA VAL A 14 -3.04 -17.87 -5.34
C VAL A 14 -4.15 -17.47 -4.39
N GLU A 15 -4.52 -18.35 -3.44
CA GLU A 15 -5.55 -18.08 -2.44
C GLU A 15 -5.17 -16.92 -1.54
N LYS A 16 -3.89 -16.78 -1.17
CA LYS A 16 -3.39 -15.63 -0.40
C LYS A 16 -3.57 -14.31 -1.14
N ILE A 17 -3.32 -14.28 -2.46
CA ILE A 17 -3.49 -13.07 -3.27
C ILE A 17 -4.96 -12.70 -3.39
N GLU A 18 -5.84 -13.69 -3.59
CA GLU A 18 -7.29 -13.48 -3.66
C GLU A 18 -7.83 -12.96 -2.32
N LEU A 19 -7.37 -13.53 -1.21
CA LEU A 19 -7.74 -13.09 0.14
C LEU A 19 -7.25 -11.67 0.43
N ILE A 20 -6.03 -11.32 0.01
CA ILE A 20 -5.54 -9.94 0.09
C ILE A 20 -6.45 -9.01 -0.69
N GLY A 21 -6.87 -9.38 -1.91
CA GLY A 21 -7.78 -8.55 -2.72
C GLY A 21 -9.11 -8.28 -2.03
N ILE A 22 -9.75 -9.31 -1.48
CA ILE A 22 -11.01 -9.17 -0.73
C ILE A 22 -10.82 -8.28 0.51
N LEU A 23 -9.74 -8.51 1.26
CA LEU A 23 -9.44 -7.71 2.44
C LEU A 23 -9.08 -6.27 2.08
N TRP A 24 -8.45 -6.04 0.92
CA TRP A 24 -8.04 -4.72 0.48
C TRP A 24 -9.22 -3.79 0.21
N ASP A 25 -10.32 -4.33 -0.33
CA ASP A 25 -11.53 -3.56 -0.61
C ASP A 25 -12.30 -3.18 0.67
N ASP A 26 -12.17 -3.97 1.74
CA ASP A 26 -12.85 -3.76 3.04
C ASP A 26 -11.99 -2.97 4.06
N LEU A 27 -10.73 -2.66 3.73
CA LEU A 27 -9.88 -1.87 4.62
C LEU A 27 -10.15 -0.38 4.42
N ASP A 28 -10.63 0.29 5.47
CA ASP A 28 -10.60 1.76 5.53
C ASP A 28 -9.14 2.21 5.38
N PRO A 29 -8.79 2.96 4.31
CA PRO A 29 -7.41 3.43 4.08
C PRO A 29 -6.83 4.23 5.23
N GLN A 30 -7.69 4.84 6.07
CA GLN A 30 -7.29 5.60 7.26
C GLN A 30 -6.94 4.71 8.46
N SER A 31 -7.29 3.42 8.42
CA SER A 31 -7.17 2.48 9.54
C SER A 31 -5.96 1.54 9.48
N ILE A 32 -5.29 1.46 8.32
CA ILE A 32 -4.10 0.61 8.17
C ILE A 32 -2.88 1.38 8.68
N PRO A 33 -2.24 0.94 9.78
CA PRO A 33 -0.98 1.55 10.21
C PRO A 33 0.07 1.34 9.11
N ILE A 34 0.50 2.43 8.48
CA ILE A 34 1.57 2.41 7.50
C ILE A 34 2.87 2.06 8.22
N SER A 35 3.50 0.94 7.83
CA SER A 35 4.78 0.53 8.39
C SER A 35 5.90 1.51 8.00
N GLU A 36 6.90 1.65 8.87
CA GLU A 36 8.10 2.45 8.61
C GLU A 36 8.82 2.00 7.32
N SER A 37 8.78 0.69 7.00
CA SER A 37 9.33 0.17 5.75
C SER A 37 8.63 0.74 4.50
N THR A 38 7.32 0.95 4.57
CA THR A 38 6.51 1.49 3.47
C THR A 38 6.83 2.97 3.25
N ILE A 39 7.01 3.71 4.34
CA ILE A 39 7.45 5.12 4.30
C ILE A 39 8.86 5.20 3.69
N ASN A 40 9.78 4.36 4.16
CA ASN A 40 11.17 4.35 3.67
C ASN A 40 11.27 4.03 2.18
N GLU A 41 10.47 3.08 1.66
CA GLU A 41 10.44 2.78 0.22
C GLU A 41 9.83 3.92 -0.60
N ALA A 42 8.78 4.59 -0.09
CA ALA A 42 8.21 5.75 -0.75
C ALA A 42 9.23 6.90 -0.85
N THR A 43 9.94 7.19 0.24
CA THR A 43 11.02 8.18 0.28
C THR A 43 12.15 7.83 -0.68
N ARG A 44 12.63 6.58 -0.67
CA ARG A 44 13.69 6.11 -1.57
C ARG A 44 13.34 6.33 -3.04
N ARG A 45 12.09 6.03 -3.43
CA ARG A 45 11.64 6.23 -4.81
C ARG A 45 11.47 7.71 -5.18
N TYR A 46 11.07 8.54 -4.23
CA TYR A 46 11.03 9.99 -4.44
C TYR A 46 12.43 10.54 -4.71
N GLU A 47 13.41 10.12 -3.91
CA GLU A 47 14.83 10.49 -4.10
C GLU A 47 15.34 10.04 -5.47
N GLU A 48 15.14 8.77 -5.86
CA GLU A 48 15.51 8.25 -7.18
C GLU A 48 14.87 9.03 -8.35
N LEU A 49 13.60 9.42 -8.19
CA LEU A 49 12.90 10.23 -9.19
C LEU A 49 13.48 11.66 -9.27
N SER A 50 13.80 12.25 -8.12
CA SER A 50 14.41 13.58 -8.06
C SER A 50 15.81 13.61 -8.70
N GLU A 51 16.60 12.56 -8.52
CA GLU A 51 17.92 12.38 -9.15
C GLU A 51 17.83 12.19 -10.67
N SER A 52 16.72 11.65 -11.17
CA SER A 52 16.49 11.45 -12.61
C SER A 52 16.13 12.73 -13.39
N GLY A 53 16.09 13.89 -12.71
CA GLY A 53 15.72 15.18 -13.31
C GLY A 53 14.23 15.32 -13.62
N ARG A 54 13.41 14.34 -13.21
CA ARG A 54 11.95 14.39 -13.26
C ARG A 54 11.45 14.83 -11.88
N SER A 55 11.47 16.13 -11.60
CA SER A 55 10.90 16.61 -10.33
C SER A 55 9.38 16.61 -10.42
N VAL A 56 8.76 15.85 -9.52
CA VAL A 56 7.40 16.09 -9.07
C VAL A 56 7.59 16.72 -7.71
N GLU A 57 6.93 17.85 -7.42
CA GLU A 57 6.96 18.37 -6.04
C GLU A 57 6.47 17.27 -5.09
N GLU A 58 7.17 17.05 -3.98
CA GLU A 58 6.87 16.00 -3.01
C GLU A 58 5.38 16.00 -2.62
N SER A 59 4.81 17.19 -2.38
CA SER A 59 3.39 17.42 -2.14
C SER A 59 2.50 16.87 -3.25
N THR A 60 2.89 17.02 -4.51
CA THR A 60 2.16 16.53 -5.67
C THR A 60 2.24 15.00 -5.78
N MET A 61 3.31 14.36 -5.29
CA MET A 61 3.43 12.90 -5.24
C MET A 61 2.46 12.31 -4.21
N TRP A 62 2.43 12.89 -3.01
CA TRP A 62 1.52 12.49 -1.94
C TRP A 62 0.06 12.79 -2.29
N ASP A 63 -0.24 13.94 -2.88
CA ASP A 63 -1.58 14.27 -3.39
C ASP A 63 -2.09 13.29 -4.45
N ARG A 64 -1.18 12.75 -5.29
CA ARG A 64 -1.53 11.73 -6.29
C ARG A 64 -1.83 10.38 -5.64
N LEU A 65 -1.10 10.02 -4.58
CA LEU A 65 -1.37 8.83 -3.78
C LEU A 65 -2.75 8.92 -3.11
N ASP A 66 -3.04 10.05 -2.46
CA ASP A 66 -4.34 10.31 -1.81
C ASP A 66 -5.50 10.35 -2.81
N LYS A 67 -5.34 11.02 -3.96
CA LYS A 67 -6.40 11.07 -4.99
C LYS A 67 -6.66 9.74 -5.66
N LYS A 68 -5.65 8.87 -5.76
CA LYS A 68 -5.83 7.53 -6.33
C LYS A 68 -6.57 6.63 -5.35
N LEU A 69 -6.26 6.73 -4.05
CA LEU A 69 -7.02 6.07 -2.99
C LEU A 69 -8.50 6.52 -2.95
N GLN A 70 -8.81 7.77 -3.30
CA GLN A 70 -10.19 8.27 -3.34
C GLN A 70 -10.97 7.94 -4.63
N LYS A 71 -10.30 7.65 -5.74
CA LYS A 71 -10.93 7.46 -7.05
C LYS A 71 -11.41 6.01 -7.28
N ASP A 72 -10.84 5.08 -6.52
CA ASP A 72 -11.18 3.66 -6.61
C ASP A 72 -12.25 3.24 -5.55
N ILE A 73 -12.91 4.24 -4.93
CA ILE A 73 -14.18 4.13 -4.15
C ILE A 73 -15.34 4.61 -5.04
#